data_AF-A0A3C1S6U6-F1
#
_entry.id   AF-A0A3C1S6U6-F1
#
_cell.length_a   1.000
_cell.length_b   1.000
_cell.length_c   1.000
_cell.angle_alpha   90.00
_cell.angle_beta   90.00
_cell.angle_gamma   90.00
#
_symmetry.space_group_name_H-M   'P 1'
#
loop_
_entity.id
_entity.type
_entity.pdbx_description
1 polymer ?
#
loop_
_entity_poly.entity_id
_entity_poly.type
_entity_poly.pdbx_seq_one_letter_code
_entity_poly.pdbx_strand_id
1 'polypeptide(L)'
;MMIVFRTDASVAIGTGHVMRCLALSDALCQIGNPGIAFICKELPENLLTSMRLKGFEVFRFAQPAASDWQSDSLQTIAILKQIGEKPDWLIIDHYELDKKWQTAIRPYVRQIMAIDDLANRPHDCDMLLDQNFYKNFQTRYNGLVPNHCRKLLGTRYALLRPEFKTLREKIKPRDGSIRRILIFFGGSDPSNETEKALNALRLLNRADIAADVVV
;
A
#
# COMPACT_ATOMS: atom_id res chain seq x y z
N MET A 1 3.11 20.22 -4.73
CA MET A 1 4.14 19.66 -3.83
C MET A 1 4.77 18.49 -4.55
N MET A 2 6.03 18.19 -4.27
CA MET A 2 6.67 16.97 -4.75
C MET A 2 6.48 15.87 -3.70
N ILE A 3 5.73 14.82 -4.05
CA ILE A 3 5.44 13.67 -3.19
C ILE A 3 6.04 12.43 -3.83
N VAL A 4 6.89 11.74 -3.09
CA VAL A 4 7.55 10.52 -3.56
C VAL A 4 7.03 9.33 -2.76
N PHE A 5 6.74 8.23 -3.43
CA PHE A 5 6.34 6.97 -2.81
C PHE A 5 7.49 5.97 -2.87
N ARG A 6 7.85 5.35 -1.75
CA ARG A 6 8.72 4.16 -1.71
C ARG A 6 7.87 2.95 -1.35
N THR A 7 7.59 2.13 -2.35
CA THR A 7 6.77 0.90 -2.23
C THR A 7 7.25 -0.12 -3.24
N ASP A 8 7.06 -1.40 -2.94
CA ASP A 8 7.33 -2.50 -3.87
C ASP A 8 6.09 -3.37 -4.06
N ALA A 9 6.04 -4.09 -5.17
CA ALA A 9 5.10 -5.19 -5.41
C ALA A 9 5.84 -6.34 -6.10
N SER A 10 5.47 -7.55 -5.73
CA SER A 10 5.92 -8.80 -6.35
C SER A 10 4.91 -9.90 -5.99
N VAL A 11 5.06 -11.10 -6.56
CA VAL A 11 4.26 -12.27 -6.17
C VAL A 11 4.33 -12.54 -4.66
N ALA A 12 5.53 -12.45 -4.09
CA ALA A 12 5.78 -12.73 -2.67
C ALA A 12 5.30 -11.62 -1.73
N ILE A 13 5.41 -10.35 -2.15
CA ILE A 13 4.96 -9.19 -1.37
C ILE A 13 3.44 -8.99 -1.51
N GLY A 14 2.87 -9.45 -2.63
CA GLY A 14 1.53 -9.10 -3.07
C GLY A 14 1.47 -7.69 -3.69
N THR A 15 0.30 -7.34 -4.21
CA THR A 15 0.05 -6.05 -4.88
C THR A 15 -0.54 -4.99 -3.95
N GLY A 16 -0.88 -5.35 -2.72
CA GLY A 16 -1.64 -4.51 -1.78
C GLY A 16 -0.99 -3.15 -1.52
N HIS A 17 0.33 -3.11 -1.29
CA HIS A 17 1.10 -1.89 -1.03
C HIS A 17 0.99 -0.89 -2.18
N VAL A 18 1.29 -1.35 -3.40
CA VAL A 18 1.16 -0.52 -4.59
C VAL A 18 -0.28 -0.05 -4.80
N MET A 19 -1.27 -0.94 -4.63
CA MET A 19 -2.67 -0.57 -4.88
C MET A 19 -3.19 0.51 -3.93
N ARG A 20 -2.80 0.48 -2.65
CA ARG A 20 -3.18 1.54 -1.70
C ARG A 20 -2.38 2.83 -1.92
N CYS A 21 -1.10 2.73 -2.29
CA CYS A 21 -0.32 3.90 -2.70
C CYS A 21 -0.93 4.57 -3.95
N LEU A 22 -1.34 3.79 -4.95
CA LEU A 22 -2.04 4.32 -6.13
C LEU A 22 -3.37 4.99 -5.76
N ALA A 23 -4.17 4.42 -4.85
CA ALA A 23 -5.40 5.04 -4.38
C ALA A 23 -5.14 6.39 -3.70
N LEU A 24 -4.08 6.48 -2.89
CA LEU A 24 -3.66 7.75 -2.27
C LEU A 24 -3.16 8.75 -3.32
N SER A 25 -2.34 8.31 -4.28
CA SER A 25 -1.85 9.16 -5.37
C SER A 25 -2.99 9.72 -6.23
N ASP A 26 -3.97 8.88 -6.60
CA ASP A 26 -5.15 9.30 -7.35
C ASP A 26 -5.95 10.37 -6.56
N ALA A 27 -6.13 10.17 -5.25
CA ALA A 27 -6.80 11.15 -4.38
C ALA A 27 -6.03 12.48 -4.26
N LEU A 28 -4.70 12.42 -4.20
CA LEU A 28 -3.82 13.60 -4.18
C LEU A 28 -3.88 14.38 -5.50
N CYS A 29 -3.90 13.68 -6.64
CA CYS A 29 -4.11 14.29 -7.95
C CYS A 29 -5.46 15.01 -8.04
N GLN A 30 -6.54 14.40 -7.52
CA GLN A 30 -7.89 14.97 -7.54
C GLN A 30 -8.00 16.29 -6.75
N ILE A 31 -7.18 16.49 -5.71
CA ILE A 31 -7.13 17.74 -4.96
C ILE A 31 -6.08 18.73 -5.50
N GLY A 32 -5.53 18.47 -6.69
CA GLY A 32 -4.66 19.39 -7.42
C GLY A 32 -3.16 19.24 -7.14
N ASN A 33 -2.68 18.07 -6.69
CA ASN A 33 -1.23 17.80 -6.57
C ASN A 33 -0.68 17.00 -7.76
N PRO A 34 -0.02 17.62 -8.75
CA PRO A 34 0.52 16.91 -9.90
C PRO A 34 1.91 16.28 -9.65
N GLY A 35 2.67 16.77 -8.66
CA GLY A 35 4.04 16.30 -8.39
C GLY A 35 4.04 14.98 -7.62
N ILE A 36 3.93 13.86 -8.33
CA ILE A 36 3.94 12.51 -7.76
C ILE A 36 4.92 11.62 -8.51
N ALA A 37 5.82 10.97 -7.77
CA ALA A 37 6.75 9.98 -8.28
C ALA A 37 6.80 8.73 -7.40
N PHE A 38 7.22 7.61 -7.98
CA PHE A 38 7.42 6.33 -7.29
C PHE A 38 8.86 5.88 -7.39
N ILE A 39 9.36 5.27 -6.30
CA ILE A 39 10.65 4.58 -6.21
C ILE A 39 10.37 3.12 -5.88
N CYS A 40 10.72 2.25 -6.82
CA CYS A 40 10.46 0.82 -6.72
C CYS A 40 11.71 -0.02 -7.06
N LYS A 41 11.82 -1.19 -6.46
CA LYS A 41 12.70 -2.27 -6.93
C LYS A 41 12.14 -2.86 -8.22
N GLU A 42 13.05 -3.31 -9.09
CA GLU A 42 12.68 -4.09 -10.27
C GLU A 42 12.55 -5.57 -9.86
N LEU A 43 11.34 -5.96 -9.46
CA LEU A 43 11.00 -7.34 -9.07
C LEU A 43 10.17 -8.03 -10.16
N PRO A 44 10.19 -9.37 -10.25
CA PRO A 44 9.28 -10.11 -11.12
C PRO A 44 7.82 -9.75 -10.83
N GLU A 45 7.02 -9.62 -11.89
CA GLU A 45 5.58 -9.30 -11.80
C GLU A 45 5.28 -8.04 -10.97
N ASN A 46 6.13 -7.02 -11.12
CA ASN A 46 5.91 -5.70 -10.55
C ASN A 46 4.75 -4.96 -11.26
N LEU A 47 4.30 -3.87 -10.64
CA LEU A 47 3.23 -3.00 -11.16
C LEU A 47 3.76 -1.70 -11.79
N LEU A 48 5.03 -1.66 -12.21
CA LEU A 48 5.66 -0.44 -12.73
C LEU A 48 4.98 0.05 -14.01
N THR A 49 4.60 -0.88 -14.90
CA THR A 49 3.88 -0.53 -16.14
C THR A 49 2.53 0.10 -15.83
N SER A 50 1.78 -0.44 -14.87
CA SER A 50 0.48 0.11 -14.46
C SER A 50 0.61 1.51 -13.86
N MET A 51 1.66 1.76 -13.05
CA MET A 51 1.95 3.11 -12.53
C MET A 51 2.26 4.10 -13.65
N ARG A 52 3.09 3.71 -14.63
CA ARG A 52 3.44 4.56 -15.78
C ARG A 52 2.24 4.87 -16.67
N LEU A 53 1.37 3.88 -16.91
CA LEU A 53 0.14 4.08 -17.69
C LEU A 53 -0.84 5.05 -17.02
N LYS A 54 -0.79 5.18 -15.69
CA LYS A 54 -1.52 6.21 -14.93
C LYS A 54 -0.87 7.61 -15.00
N GLY A 55 0.27 7.74 -15.68
CA GLY A 55 0.98 9.01 -15.86
C GLY A 55 1.95 9.35 -14.73
N PHE A 56 2.23 8.43 -13.80
CA PHE A 56 3.20 8.67 -12.73
C PHE A 56 4.64 8.45 -13.20
N GLU A 57 5.55 9.28 -12.71
CA GLU A 57 6.98 9.05 -12.86
C GLU A 57 7.41 7.89 -11.96
N VAL A 58 8.22 6.97 -12.51
CA VAL A 58 8.63 5.75 -11.80
C VAL A 58 10.13 5.54 -11.96
N PHE A 59 10.85 5.83 -10.88
CA PHE A 59 12.26 5.56 -10.71
C PHE A 59 12.48 4.13 -10.23
N ARG A 60 13.55 3.51 -10.73
CA ARG A 60 13.95 2.15 -10.39
C ARG A 60 15.32 2.14 -9.75
N PHE A 61 15.52 1.19 -8.86
CA PHE A 61 16.86 0.88 -8.35
C PHE A 61 17.78 0.46 -9.50
N ALA A 62 18.98 1.03 -9.53
CA ALA A 62 19.96 0.79 -10.58
C ALA A 62 20.62 -0.59 -10.46
N GLN A 63 20.62 -1.16 -9.26
CA GLN A 63 21.16 -2.49 -8.98
C GLN A 63 20.13 -3.31 -8.20
N PRO A 64 20.14 -4.65 -8.33
CA PRO A 64 19.43 -5.52 -7.39
C PRO A 64 19.91 -5.18 -5.98
N ALA A 65 19.08 -4.53 -5.18
CA ALA A 65 19.45 -4.21 -3.82
C ALA A 65 19.66 -5.52 -3.07
N ALA A 66 20.76 -5.62 -2.34
CA ALA A 66 20.84 -6.59 -1.26
C ALA A 66 19.65 -6.38 -0.32
N SER A 67 19.13 -7.45 0.28
CA SER A 67 17.95 -7.42 1.16
C SER A 67 18.22 -6.76 2.52
N ASP A 68 19.11 -5.77 2.57
CA ASP A 68 19.43 -4.99 3.75
C ASP A 68 18.96 -3.54 3.59
N TRP A 69 18.67 -2.90 4.71
CA TRP A 69 18.15 -1.54 4.73
C TRP A 69 19.19 -0.51 4.28
N GLN A 70 20.49 -0.77 4.46
CA GLN A 70 21.54 0.16 4.06
C GLN A 70 21.60 0.28 2.53
N SER A 71 21.63 -0.84 1.82
CA SER A 71 21.61 -0.87 0.35
C SER A 71 20.38 -0.17 -0.21
N ASP A 72 19.20 -0.47 0.34
CA ASP A 72 17.95 0.19 -0.05
C ASP A 72 18.01 1.71 0.18
N SER A 73 18.51 2.14 1.34
CA SER A 73 18.63 3.57 1.67
C SER A 73 19.57 4.28 0.71
N LEU A 74 20.73 3.69 0.35
CA LEU A 74 21.70 4.30 -0.56
C LEU A 74 21.12 4.48 -1.97
N GLN A 75 20.40 3.49 -2.48
CA GLN A 75 19.77 3.58 -3.80
C GLN A 75 18.60 4.58 -3.80
N THR A 76 17.79 4.59 -2.73
CA THR A 76 16.72 5.58 -2.56
C THR A 76 17.30 7.00 -2.50
N ILE A 77 18.39 7.22 -1.75
CA ILE A 77 19.07 8.52 -1.67
C ILE A 77 19.60 8.95 -3.05
N ALA A 78 20.20 8.03 -3.80
CA ALA A 78 20.71 8.32 -5.15
C ALA A 78 19.58 8.83 -6.06
N ILE A 79 18.40 8.20 -6.00
CA ILE A 79 17.22 8.61 -6.77
C ILE A 79 16.65 9.93 -6.25
N LEU A 80 16.52 10.11 -4.94
CA LEU A 80 16.04 11.37 -4.36
C LEU A 80 16.90 12.57 -4.79
N LYS A 81 18.21 12.38 -4.95
CA LYS A 81 19.12 13.40 -5.48
C LYS A 81 18.92 13.70 -6.97
N GLN A 82 18.39 12.75 -7.75
CA GLN A 82 18.11 12.94 -9.18
C GLN A 82 16.85 13.78 -9.45
N ILE A 83 15.90 13.80 -8.51
CA ILE A 83 14.63 14.53 -8.62
C ILE A 83 14.83 16.07 -8.69
N GLY A 84 16.04 16.56 -8.41
CA GLY A 84 16.43 17.96 -8.59
C GLY A 84 15.98 18.91 -7.47
N GLU A 85 14.91 18.56 -6.75
CA GLU A 85 14.47 19.24 -5.54
C GLU A 85 14.20 18.27 -4.39
N LYS A 86 14.29 18.78 -3.16
CA LYS A 86 14.01 18.01 -1.93
C LYS A 86 12.50 17.75 -1.82
N PRO A 87 12.02 16.49 -1.89
CA PRO A 87 10.59 16.21 -1.83
C PRO A 87 9.93 16.74 -0.56
N ASP A 88 8.71 17.23 -0.69
CA ASP A 88 7.88 17.67 0.44
C ASP A 88 7.50 16.50 1.33
N TRP A 89 7.18 15.37 0.72
CA TRP A 89 6.81 14.14 1.39
C TRP A 89 7.49 12.94 0.74
N LEU A 90 7.99 12.04 1.58
CA LEU A 90 8.24 10.66 1.22
C LEU A 90 7.26 9.76 1.96
N ILE A 91 6.42 9.07 1.19
CA ILE A 91 5.44 8.11 1.69
C ILE A 91 6.03 6.72 1.53
N ILE A 92 6.15 5.99 2.64
CA ILE A 92 6.78 4.67 2.71
C ILE A 92 5.71 3.63 3.01
N ASP A 93 5.58 2.62 2.16
CA ASP A 93 4.69 1.48 2.37
C ASP A 93 5.47 0.18 2.16
N HIS A 94 6.22 -0.22 3.19
CA HIS A 94 7.12 -1.37 3.12
C HIS A 94 7.36 -1.95 4.52
N TYR A 95 7.25 -3.27 4.66
CA TYR A 95 7.39 -3.95 5.96
C TYR A 95 8.81 -3.90 6.53
N GLU A 96 9.82 -3.89 5.66
CA GLU A 96 11.23 -3.96 6.08
C GLU A 96 11.87 -2.58 6.36
N LEU A 97 11.19 -1.46 6.05
CA LEU A 97 11.77 -0.12 6.16
C LEU A 97 11.37 0.56 7.46
N ASP A 98 12.20 0.39 8.48
CA ASP A 98 11.97 0.86 9.86
C ASP A 98 12.62 2.23 10.16
N LYS A 99 12.65 2.59 11.45
CA LYS A 99 13.32 3.78 11.99
C LYS A 99 14.74 3.99 11.45
N LYS A 100 15.57 2.95 11.34
CA LYS A 100 16.99 3.10 10.91
C LYS A 100 17.05 3.61 9.48
N TRP A 101 16.25 3.01 8.61
CA TRP A 101 16.13 3.44 7.21
C TRP A 101 15.58 4.86 7.11
N GLN A 102 14.53 5.17 7.87
CA GLN A 102 13.87 6.48 7.83
C GLN A 102 14.79 7.61 8.30
N THR A 103 15.57 7.37 9.36
CA THR A 103 16.58 8.32 9.86
C THR A 103 17.68 8.58 8.83
N ALA A 104 18.14 7.55 8.10
CA ALA A 104 19.12 7.74 7.02
C ALA A 104 18.59 8.60 5.86
N ILE A 105 17.26 8.56 5.63
CA ILE A 105 16.59 9.27 4.53
C ILE A 105 16.17 10.69 4.91
N ARG A 106 15.92 10.96 6.19
CA ARG A 106 15.44 12.26 6.71
C ARG A 106 16.20 13.50 6.19
N PRO A 107 17.54 13.48 5.96
CA PRO A 107 18.24 14.63 5.37
C PRO A 107 17.78 14.98 3.94
N TYR A 108 17.21 14.04 3.20
CA TYR A 108 16.90 14.14 1.77
C TYR A 108 15.42 14.41 1.46
N VAL A 109 14.56 14.47 2.47
CA VAL A 109 13.12 14.73 2.33
C VAL A 109 12.64 15.70 3.41
N ARG A 110 11.58 16.48 3.17
CA ARG A 110 11.07 17.45 4.17
C ARG A 110 10.27 16.75 5.26
N GLN A 111 9.37 15.85 4.86
CA GLN A 111 8.55 15.06 5.77
C GLN A 111 8.47 13.59 5.32
N ILE A 112 8.31 12.71 6.29
CA ILE A 112 8.15 11.26 6.10
C ILE A 112 6.77 10.85 6.59
N MET A 113 6.05 10.13 5.74
CA MET A 113 4.84 9.41 6.11
C MET A 113 5.10 7.90 6.00
N ALA A 114 4.74 7.13 7.03
CA ALA A 114 4.79 5.67 6.98
C ALA A 114 3.36 5.11 6.94
N ILE A 115 3.11 4.18 6.02
CA ILE A 115 1.95 3.29 6.05
C ILE A 115 2.40 2.01 6.76
N ASP A 116 1.77 1.70 7.88
CA ASP A 116 2.07 0.51 8.66
C ASP A 116 0.78 -0.09 9.24
N ASP A 117 0.68 -1.41 9.23
CA ASP A 117 -0.43 -2.14 9.85
C ASP A 117 0.04 -3.24 10.81
N LEU A 118 1.36 -3.37 11.03
CA LEU A 118 1.95 -4.40 11.90
C LEU A 118 2.12 -3.91 13.34
N ALA A 119 2.44 -2.63 13.54
CA ALA A 119 2.71 -2.02 14.84
C ALA A 119 3.73 -2.81 15.69
N ASN A 120 4.79 -3.30 15.04
CA ASN A 120 5.79 -4.18 15.64
C ASN A 120 7.22 -3.63 15.54
N ARG A 121 7.40 -2.43 14.99
CA ARG A 121 8.71 -1.80 14.80
C ARG A 121 8.63 -0.29 15.02
N PRO A 122 9.71 0.36 15.46
CA PRO A 122 9.74 1.80 15.59
C PRO A 122 9.85 2.47 14.21
N HIS A 123 9.31 3.69 14.12
CA HIS A 123 9.41 4.58 12.98
C HIS A 123 10.04 5.91 13.40
N ASP A 124 10.71 6.56 12.48
CA ASP A 124 11.13 7.96 12.50
C ASP A 124 10.37 8.70 11.38
N CYS A 125 9.09 8.97 11.60
CA CYS A 125 8.21 9.61 10.64
C CYS A 125 7.41 10.76 11.28
N ASP A 126 7.01 11.73 10.45
CA ASP A 126 6.20 12.89 10.84
C ASP A 126 4.70 12.55 10.81
N MET A 127 4.31 11.55 9.99
CA MET A 127 2.96 11.00 9.93
C MET A 127 2.98 9.48 9.85
N LEU A 128 2.05 8.82 10.54
CA LEU A 128 1.83 7.38 10.44
C LEU A 128 0.37 7.09 10.11
N LEU A 129 0.14 6.23 9.12
CA LEU A 129 -1.16 5.75 8.70
C LEU A 129 -1.29 4.25 8.98
N ASP A 130 -2.24 3.88 9.84
CA ASP A 130 -2.75 2.51 9.98
C ASP A 130 -4.25 2.55 9.71
N GLN A 131 -4.64 2.11 8.52
CA GLN A 131 -6.04 2.18 8.05
C GLN A 131 -6.93 1.05 8.57
N ASN A 132 -6.36 0.03 9.21
CA ASN A 132 -7.06 -1.21 9.49
C ASN A 132 -7.95 -1.14 10.73
N PHE A 133 -8.93 -2.04 10.80
CA PHE A 133 -9.78 -2.18 11.97
C PHE A 133 -9.09 -3.05 13.03
N TYR A 134 -8.70 -2.41 14.14
CA TYR A 134 -8.23 -3.08 15.33
C TYR A 134 -8.99 -2.57 16.55
N LYS A 135 -9.41 -3.45 17.47
CA LYS A 135 -10.12 -3.01 18.69
C LYS A 135 -9.30 -2.02 19.52
N ASN A 136 -7.98 -2.17 19.52
CA ASN A 136 -7.03 -1.35 20.28
C ASN A 136 -6.27 -0.33 19.40
N PHE A 137 -6.82 0.08 18.25
CA PHE A 137 -6.07 0.87 17.26
C PHE A 137 -5.40 2.12 17.84
N GLN A 138 -6.04 2.80 18.80
CA GLN A 138 -5.55 4.05 19.40
C GLN A 138 -4.18 3.95 20.09
N THR A 139 -3.83 2.77 20.61
CA THR A 139 -2.62 2.56 21.42
C THR A 139 -1.55 1.72 20.73
N ARG A 140 -1.83 1.16 19.54
CA ARG A 140 -0.92 0.26 18.80
C ARG A 140 0.49 0.83 18.62
N TYR A 141 0.59 2.14 18.41
CA TYR A 141 1.84 2.84 18.12
C TYR A 141 2.45 3.58 19.32
N ASN A 142 1.98 3.32 20.54
CA ASN A 142 2.56 3.93 21.73
C ASN A 142 4.02 3.49 21.88
N GLY A 143 4.96 4.45 21.91
CA GLY A 143 6.40 4.18 21.98
C GLY A 143 7.03 3.70 20.66
N LEU A 144 6.25 3.55 19.58
CA LEU A 144 6.76 3.14 18.26
C LEU A 144 6.95 4.31 17.29
N VAL A 145 6.45 5.51 17.63
CA VAL A 145 6.62 6.72 16.82
C VAL A 145 7.12 7.89 17.67
N PRO A 146 7.77 8.90 17.08
CA PRO A 146 8.15 10.11 17.80
C PRO A 146 6.94 10.85 18.36
N ASN A 147 7.14 11.64 19.43
CA ASN A 147 6.05 12.41 20.06
C ASN A 147 5.39 13.42 19.11
N HIS A 148 6.11 13.91 18.10
CA HIS A 148 5.59 14.84 17.11
C HIS A 148 4.81 14.14 15.98
N CYS A 149 4.87 12.81 15.88
CA CYS A 149 4.28 12.07 14.78
C CYS A 149 2.74 12.13 14.84
N ARG A 150 2.14 12.60 13.75
CA ARG A 150 0.68 12.58 13.59
C ARG A 150 0.22 11.17 13.22
N LYS A 151 -0.66 10.60 14.04
CA LYS A 151 -1.23 9.26 13.83
C LYS A 151 -2.61 9.36 13.16
N LEU A 152 -2.75 8.75 11.98
CA LEU A 152 -4.00 8.56 11.25
C LEU A 152 -4.40 7.09 11.40
N LEU A 153 -5.24 6.78 12.38
CA LEU A 153 -5.52 5.40 12.78
C LEU A 153 -6.99 5.03 12.58
N GLY A 154 -7.22 3.82 12.08
CA GLY A 154 -8.53 3.21 11.89
C GLY A 154 -9.17 3.51 10.53
N THR A 155 -10.32 2.88 10.32
CA THR A 155 -11.01 2.79 9.02
C THR A 155 -11.49 4.13 8.45
N ARG A 156 -11.49 5.21 9.25
CA ARG A 156 -11.73 6.58 8.75
C ARG A 156 -10.70 7.00 7.69
N TYR A 157 -9.50 6.41 7.72
CA TYR A 157 -8.40 6.72 6.82
C TYR A 157 -8.17 5.63 5.77
N ALA A 158 -9.17 4.77 5.51
CA ALA A 158 -9.07 3.71 4.51
C ALA A 158 -8.79 4.27 3.11
N LEU A 159 -7.69 3.82 2.51
CA LEU A 159 -7.28 4.13 1.15
C LEU A 159 -8.07 3.23 0.19
N LEU A 160 -9.26 3.67 -0.16
CA LEU A 160 -10.13 2.99 -1.11
C LEU A 160 -10.08 3.66 -2.48
N ARG A 161 -10.05 2.85 -3.53
CA ARG A 161 -10.16 3.37 -4.90
C ARG A 161 -11.52 4.05 -5.12
N PRO A 162 -11.61 5.05 -6.01
CA PRO A 162 -12.85 5.80 -6.24
C PRO A 162 -14.05 4.93 -6.63
N GLU A 163 -13.86 3.78 -7.27
CA GLU A 163 -14.96 2.92 -7.69
C GLU A 163 -15.76 2.39 -6.50
N PHE A 164 -15.12 2.17 -5.33
CA PHE A 164 -15.84 1.75 -4.13
C PHE A 164 -16.83 2.81 -3.67
N LYS A 165 -16.48 4.10 -3.75
CA LYS A 165 -17.37 5.21 -3.42
C LYS A 165 -18.53 5.27 -4.41
N THR A 166 -18.24 5.25 -5.70
CA THR A 166 -19.25 5.29 -6.78
C THR A 166 -20.21 4.10 -6.73
N LEU A 167 -19.70 2.90 -6.45
CA LEU A 167 -20.52 1.71 -6.35
C LEU A 167 -21.35 1.69 -5.07
N ARG A 168 -20.83 2.22 -3.95
CA ARG A 168 -21.56 2.28 -2.67
C ARG A 168 -22.89 3.02 -2.80
N GLU A 169 -22.94 4.08 -3.58
CA GLU A 169 -24.17 4.86 -3.86
C GLU A 169 -25.23 4.04 -4.62
N LYS A 170 -24.81 2.97 -5.31
CA LYS A 170 -25.68 2.10 -6.12
C LYS A 170 -26.08 0.81 -5.41
N ILE A 171 -25.58 0.55 -4.21
CA ILE A 171 -25.86 -0.69 -3.48
C ILE A 171 -27.29 -0.68 -2.95
N LYS A 172 -28.07 -1.70 -3.33
CA LYS A 172 -29.38 -1.98 -2.73
C LYS A 172 -29.22 -2.72 -1.40
N PRO A 173 -30.11 -2.51 -0.42
CA PRO A 173 -30.17 -3.34 0.77
C PRO A 173 -30.28 -4.83 0.42
N ARG A 174 -29.59 -5.69 1.17
CA ARG A 174 -29.67 -7.13 0.98
C ARG A 174 -31.00 -7.63 1.54
N ASP A 175 -31.68 -8.51 0.80
CA ASP A 175 -32.89 -9.20 1.25
C ASP A 175 -32.60 -10.41 2.17
N GLY A 176 -31.32 -10.69 2.43
CA GLY A 176 -30.84 -11.83 3.19
C GLY A 176 -30.60 -13.09 2.36
N SER A 177 -31.07 -13.14 1.11
CA SER A 177 -30.84 -14.29 0.22
C SER A 177 -29.42 -14.26 -0.34
N ILE A 178 -28.72 -15.40 -0.26
CA ILE A 178 -27.39 -15.59 -0.88
C ILE A 178 -27.61 -16.36 -2.17
N ARG A 179 -27.48 -15.66 -3.30
CA ARG A 179 -27.57 -16.24 -4.66
C ARG A 179 -26.23 -16.25 -5.38
N ARG A 180 -25.25 -15.52 -4.83
CA ARG A 180 -23.95 -15.32 -5.44
C ARG A 180 -22.88 -15.10 -4.38
N ILE A 181 -21.73 -15.73 -4.57
CA ILE A 181 -20.55 -15.62 -3.73
C ILE A 181 -19.40 -15.11 -4.59
N LEU A 182 -18.70 -14.08 -4.12
CA LEU A 182 -17.44 -13.63 -4.69
C LEU A 182 -16.30 -14.30 -3.92
N ILE A 183 -15.40 -14.98 -4.62
CA ILE A 183 -14.20 -15.61 -4.08
C ILE A 183 -12.98 -14.85 -4.61
N PHE A 184 -12.20 -14.27 -3.69
CA PHE A 184 -11.01 -13.49 -4.01
C PHE A 184 -10.04 -13.48 -2.83
N PHE A 185 -8.80 -13.93 -3.06
CA PHE A 185 -7.74 -14.02 -2.03
C PHE A 185 -6.58 -13.04 -2.26
N GLY A 186 -6.86 -11.91 -2.92
CA GLY A 186 -5.85 -10.92 -3.25
C GLY A 186 -5.21 -11.17 -4.61
N GLY A 187 -4.11 -10.46 -4.91
CA GLY A 187 -3.55 -10.43 -6.25
C GLY A 187 -2.60 -11.58 -6.62
N SER A 188 -2.29 -12.51 -5.72
CA SER A 188 -1.32 -13.59 -6.00
C SER A 188 -1.66 -14.97 -5.44
N ASP A 189 -2.58 -15.09 -4.46
CA ASP A 189 -3.02 -16.36 -3.84
C ASP A 189 -1.96 -17.48 -3.74
N PRO A 190 -0.79 -17.23 -3.13
CA PRO A 190 0.35 -18.15 -3.21
C PRO A 190 0.12 -19.49 -2.52
N SER A 191 -0.84 -19.57 -1.59
CA SER A 191 -1.21 -20.80 -0.88
C SER A 191 -2.46 -21.49 -1.44
N ASN A 192 -2.93 -21.05 -2.61
CA ASN A 192 -4.04 -21.62 -3.36
C ASN A 192 -5.32 -21.74 -2.51
N GLU A 193 -5.65 -20.67 -1.78
CA GLU A 193 -6.85 -20.59 -0.96
C GLU A 193 -8.12 -20.55 -1.82
N THR A 194 -8.02 -20.07 -3.06
CA THR A 194 -9.12 -20.06 -4.03
C THR A 194 -9.64 -21.48 -4.28
N GLU A 195 -8.76 -22.46 -4.50
CA GLU A 195 -9.17 -23.84 -4.70
C GLU A 195 -9.85 -24.41 -3.44
N LYS A 196 -9.32 -24.12 -2.25
CA LYS A 196 -9.92 -24.58 -0.99
C LYS A 196 -11.34 -24.02 -0.81
N ALA A 197 -11.54 -22.74 -1.12
CA ALA A 197 -12.86 -22.10 -1.07
C ALA A 197 -13.83 -22.71 -2.10
N LEU A 198 -13.37 -23.01 -3.32
CA LEU A 198 -14.19 -23.66 -4.34
C LEU A 198 -14.58 -25.09 -3.95
N ASN A 199 -13.65 -25.84 -3.37
CA ASN A 199 -13.92 -27.17 -2.85
C ASN A 199 -14.96 -27.12 -1.72
N ALA A 200 -14.85 -26.16 -0.79
CA ALA A 200 -15.84 -25.94 0.25
C ALA A 200 -17.22 -25.54 -0.33
N LEU A 201 -17.26 -24.68 -1.35
CA LEU A 201 -18.50 -24.30 -2.01
C LEU A 201 -19.19 -25.51 -2.68
N ARG A 202 -18.40 -26.41 -3.29
CA ARG A 202 -18.93 -27.65 -3.88
C ARG A 202 -19.58 -28.54 -2.82
N LEU A 203 -19.01 -28.62 -1.62
CA LEU A 203 -19.56 -29.40 -0.51
C LEU A 203 -20.90 -28.87 0.01
N LEU A 204 -21.21 -27.58 -0.18
CA LEU A 204 -22.51 -27.03 0.19
C LEU A 204 -23.66 -27.59 -0.67
N ASN A 205 -23.36 -28.14 -1.85
CA ASN A 205 -24.33 -28.72 -2.79
C ASN A 205 -25.51 -27.78 -3.12
N ARG A 206 -25.21 -26.49 -3.33
CA ARG A 206 -26.19 -25.44 -3.62
C ARG A 206 -26.11 -24.97 -5.07
N ALA A 207 -26.80 -25.70 -5.96
CA ALA A 207 -26.83 -25.39 -7.40
C ALA A 207 -27.49 -24.04 -7.73
N ASP A 208 -28.24 -23.47 -6.78
CA ASP A 208 -28.88 -22.15 -6.89
C ASP A 208 -27.94 -20.97 -6.54
N ILE A 209 -26.71 -21.24 -6.12
CA ILE A 209 -25.69 -20.23 -5.80
C ILE A 209 -24.63 -20.18 -6.90
N ALA A 210 -24.46 -19.01 -7.51
CA ALA A 210 -23.36 -18.74 -8.44
C ALA A 210 -22.08 -18.33 -7.70
N ALA A 211 -20.91 -18.61 -8.28
CA ALA A 211 -19.63 -18.09 -7.80
C ALA A 211 -18.95 -17.21 -8.85
N ASP A 212 -18.59 -16.00 -8.46
CA ASP A 212 -17.64 -15.17 -9.19
C ASP A 212 -16.25 -15.40 -8.56
N VAL A 213 -15.28 -15.82 -9.36
CA VAL A 213 -13.92 -16.13 -8.89
C VAL A 213 -12.93 -15.17 -9.52
N VAL A 214 -12.09 -14.56 -8.70
CA VAL A 214 -11.01 -13.68 -9.16
C VAL A 214 -9.68 -14.34 -8.80
N VAL A 215 -8.90 -14.66 -9.84
CA VAL A 215 -7.55 -15.23 -9.80
C VAL A 215 -6.56 -14.30 -10.47
#